data_AF-A0A524G0Y5-F1
#
_entry.id   AF-A0A524G0Y5-F1
#
_cell.length_a   1.000
_cell.length_b   1.000
_cell.length_c   1.000
_cell.angle_alpha   90.00
_cell.angle_beta   90.00
_cell.angle_gamma   90.00
#
_symmetry.space_group_name_H-M   'P 1'
#
loop_
_entity.id
_entity.type
_entity.pdbx_description
1 polymer ?
#
loop_
_entity_poly.entity_id
_entity_poly.type
_entity_poly.pdbx_seq_one_letter_code
_entity_poly.pdbx_strand_id
1 'polypeptide(L)'
;MGETVNQEGNQPQLEAVFLYRGILDAYDAVGTELIGPNVLDEHVLPRMVYFVKEFLPEIFSRRADSNQLVEELKTFLAYFHKKVDEAQELGSLEGLTMDEIWKLRAAIFGYESVFINILGEAAIKDYVFVRMADILASYLPENLLDSSVSLDSKLKSYAKYITEHGFVKYARASADASKISVAANGCAFARIHDSEAYQNLNVRFCPWGMIGSAIVAAHEGKGTILKSSIFTTRGSVSEIETK
;
A
#
# COMPACT_ATOMS: atom_id res chain seq x y z
N MET A 1 -28.79 31.83 2.82
CA MET A 1 -27.82 31.35 3.83
C MET A 1 -27.54 29.91 3.48
N GLY A 2 -26.41 29.65 2.82
CA GLY A 2 -26.02 28.31 2.38
C GLY A 2 -25.48 27.55 3.58
N GLU A 3 -26.08 26.40 3.85
CA GLU A 3 -25.58 25.44 4.82
C GLU A 3 -24.25 24.87 4.30
N THR A 4 -23.18 25.10 5.06
CA THR A 4 -21.93 24.34 4.95
C THR A 4 -22.26 22.88 5.26
N VAL A 5 -22.42 22.08 4.20
CA VAL A 5 -22.46 20.63 4.31
C VAL A 5 -21.09 20.18 4.82
N ASN A 6 -21.05 19.61 6.02
CA ASN A 6 -19.86 19.01 6.62
C ASN A 6 -19.24 17.99 5.65
N GLN A 7 -18.10 18.35 5.06
CA GLN A 7 -17.26 17.49 4.21
C GLN A 7 -16.35 16.53 5.01
N GLU A 8 -16.56 16.38 6.33
CA GLU A 8 -15.68 15.62 7.22
C GLU A 8 -15.81 14.07 7.09
N GLY A 9 -16.76 13.57 6.29
CA GLY A 9 -17.09 12.13 6.23
C GLY A 9 -16.17 11.24 5.39
N ASN A 10 -15.45 11.78 4.40
CA ASN A 10 -14.74 10.98 3.38
C ASN A 10 -13.19 11.07 3.45
N GLN A 11 -12.66 11.92 4.33
CA GLN A 11 -11.23 12.25 4.35
C GLN A 11 -10.30 11.05 4.67
N PRO A 12 -10.61 10.16 5.63
CA PRO A 12 -9.77 8.99 5.89
C PRO A 12 -9.70 8.00 4.72
N GLN A 13 -10.82 7.76 4.06
CA GLN A 13 -10.87 6.84 2.92
C GLN A 13 -10.06 7.38 1.74
N LEU A 14 -10.11 8.71 1.53
CA LEU A 14 -9.37 9.40 0.48
C LEU A 14 -7.87 9.24 0.69
N GLU A 15 -7.42 9.45 1.91
CA GLU A 15 -6.02 9.33 2.26
C GLU A 15 -5.52 7.87 2.19
N ALA A 16 -6.34 6.88 2.54
CA ALA A 16 -6.00 5.47 2.33
C ALA A 16 -5.81 5.15 0.84
N VAL A 17 -6.68 5.65 -0.03
CA VAL A 17 -6.59 5.49 -1.48
C VAL A 17 -5.28 6.09 -2.01
N PHE A 18 -4.90 7.27 -1.55
CA PHE A 18 -3.61 7.89 -1.91
C PHE A 18 -2.41 7.08 -1.44
N LEU A 19 -2.43 6.56 -0.22
CA LEU A 19 -1.34 5.71 0.29
C LEU A 19 -1.23 4.39 -0.49
N TYR A 20 -2.35 3.79 -0.89
CA TYR A 20 -2.33 2.60 -1.74
C TYR A 20 -1.87 2.88 -3.16
N ARG A 21 -2.22 4.04 -3.73
CA ARG A 21 -1.64 4.48 -5.00
C ARG A 21 -0.12 4.61 -4.90
N GLY A 22 0.40 5.28 -3.86
CA GLY A 22 1.83 5.41 -3.67
C GLY A 22 2.55 4.06 -3.54
N ILE A 23 1.91 3.06 -2.93
CA ILE A 23 2.41 1.67 -2.92
C ILE A 23 2.45 1.09 -4.34
N LEU A 24 1.35 1.20 -5.09
CA LEU A 24 1.26 0.68 -6.46
C LEU A 24 2.30 1.33 -7.38
N ASP A 25 2.42 2.65 -7.35
CA ASP A 25 3.38 3.43 -8.13
C ASP A 25 4.82 2.99 -7.85
N ALA A 26 5.14 2.70 -6.58
CA ALA A 26 6.46 2.20 -6.20
C ALA A 26 6.72 0.79 -6.74
N TYR A 27 5.74 -0.10 -6.68
CA TYR A 27 5.84 -1.44 -7.26
C TYR A 27 6.01 -1.39 -8.78
N ASP A 28 5.28 -0.52 -9.48
CA ASP A 28 5.37 -0.39 -10.93
C ASP A 28 6.73 0.17 -11.37
N ALA A 29 7.19 1.23 -10.70
CA ALA A 29 8.49 1.83 -10.97
C ALA A 29 9.64 0.83 -10.77
N VAL A 30 9.66 0.12 -9.63
CA VAL A 30 10.72 -0.87 -9.36
C VAL A 30 10.61 -2.08 -10.27
N GLY A 31 9.39 -2.51 -10.62
CA GLY A 31 9.18 -3.65 -11.50
C GLY A 31 9.69 -3.36 -12.90
N THR A 32 9.38 -2.16 -13.39
CA THR A 32 9.87 -1.64 -14.68
C THR A 32 11.39 -1.58 -14.71
N GLU A 33 12.01 -1.09 -13.63
CA GLU A 33 13.47 -0.95 -13.53
C GLU A 33 14.20 -2.29 -13.44
N LEU A 34 13.71 -3.22 -12.62
CA LEU A 34 14.44 -4.46 -12.28
C LEU A 34 14.05 -5.68 -13.12
N ILE A 35 12.82 -5.73 -13.61
CA ILE A 35 12.29 -6.88 -14.37
C ILE A 35 12.17 -6.51 -15.85
N GLY A 36 11.63 -5.33 -16.14
CA GLY A 36 11.58 -4.76 -17.48
C GLY A 36 10.29 -4.00 -17.78
N PRO A 37 10.24 -3.26 -18.91
CA PRO A 37 9.15 -2.33 -19.24
C PRO A 37 7.79 -2.98 -19.43
N ASN A 38 7.74 -4.29 -19.68
CA ASN A 38 6.50 -5.04 -19.86
C ASN A 38 6.10 -5.85 -18.61
N VAL A 39 6.67 -5.56 -17.43
CA VAL A 39 6.41 -6.32 -16.19
C VAL A 39 4.91 -6.41 -15.88
N LEU A 40 4.15 -5.34 -16.13
CA LEU A 40 2.71 -5.31 -15.93
C LEU A 40 2.02 -6.36 -16.82
N ASP A 41 2.32 -6.35 -18.11
CA ASP A 41 1.69 -7.20 -19.12
C ASP A 41 2.13 -8.66 -19.04
N GLU A 42 3.44 -8.90 -18.91
CA GLU A 42 4.03 -10.22 -19.04
C GLU A 42 4.02 -11.01 -17.72
N HIS A 43 3.96 -10.33 -16.58
CA HIS A 43 4.12 -10.98 -15.27
C HIS A 43 2.99 -10.68 -14.29
N VAL A 44 2.61 -9.41 -14.14
CA VAL A 44 1.69 -8.98 -13.09
C VAL A 44 0.23 -9.29 -13.44
N LEU A 45 -0.24 -8.88 -14.62
CA LEU A 45 -1.62 -9.07 -15.05
C LEU A 45 -2.05 -10.54 -15.08
N PRO A 46 -1.25 -11.50 -15.59
CA PRO A 46 -1.59 -12.92 -15.50
C PRO A 46 -1.84 -13.40 -14.06
N ARG A 47 -1.09 -12.88 -13.09
CA ARG A 47 -1.26 -13.23 -11.67
C ARG A 47 -2.43 -12.51 -11.02
N MET A 48 -2.68 -11.26 -11.39
CA MET A 48 -3.90 -10.55 -10.99
C MET A 48 -5.13 -11.30 -11.47
N VAL A 49 -5.15 -11.79 -12.71
CA VAL A 49 -6.26 -12.58 -13.27
C VAL A 49 -6.48 -13.86 -12.48
N TYR A 50 -5.42 -14.62 -12.21
CA TYR A 50 -5.50 -15.81 -11.36
C TYR A 50 -6.11 -15.46 -10.00
N PHE A 51 -5.58 -14.43 -9.34
CA PHE A 51 -6.01 -14.05 -8.01
C PHE A 51 -7.46 -13.59 -7.96
N VAL A 52 -7.87 -12.76 -8.92
CA VAL A 52 -9.24 -12.29 -9.06
C VAL A 52 -10.21 -13.46 -9.26
N LYS A 53 -9.87 -14.40 -10.15
CA LYS A 53 -10.72 -15.56 -10.43
C LYS A 53 -10.87 -16.49 -9.23
N GLU A 54 -9.76 -16.77 -8.56
CA GLU A 54 -9.74 -17.71 -7.46
C GLU A 54 -10.32 -17.12 -6.17
N PHE A 55 -10.15 -15.81 -5.94
CA PHE A 55 -10.31 -15.24 -4.61
C PHE A 55 -11.19 -14.00 -4.51
N LEU A 56 -11.52 -13.35 -5.63
CA LEU A 56 -12.45 -12.22 -5.70
C LEU A 56 -13.50 -12.38 -6.84
N PRO A 57 -14.12 -13.57 -7.01
CA PRO A 57 -15.01 -13.85 -8.13
C PRO A 57 -16.31 -13.01 -8.13
N GLU A 58 -16.62 -12.33 -7.02
CA GLU A 58 -17.75 -11.41 -6.87
C GLU A 58 -17.47 -9.98 -7.37
N ILE A 59 -16.20 -9.59 -7.49
CA ILE A 59 -15.79 -8.21 -7.83
C ILE A 59 -15.60 -8.03 -9.35
N PHE A 60 -15.37 -9.14 -10.05
CA PHE A 60 -15.20 -9.17 -11.50
C PHE A 60 -16.26 -10.04 -12.16
N SER A 61 -16.49 -9.79 -13.45
CA SER A 61 -17.44 -10.54 -14.26
C SER A 61 -17.24 -12.05 -14.08
N ARG A 62 -18.21 -12.74 -13.44
CA ARG A 62 -18.23 -14.21 -13.25
C ARG A 62 -18.13 -15.02 -14.55
N ARG A 63 -18.13 -14.37 -15.71
CA ARG A 63 -18.14 -14.97 -17.06
C ARG A 63 -17.00 -14.49 -17.96
N ALA A 64 -16.11 -13.63 -17.48
CA ALA A 64 -15.01 -13.15 -18.29
C ALA A 64 -13.95 -14.25 -18.49
N ASP A 65 -13.62 -14.54 -19.74
CA ASP A 65 -12.43 -15.34 -20.04
C ASP A 65 -11.16 -14.59 -19.57
N SER A 66 -10.01 -15.27 -19.50
CA SER A 66 -8.80 -14.67 -18.95
C SER A 66 -8.37 -13.40 -19.70
N ASN A 67 -8.62 -13.32 -21.02
CA ASN A 67 -8.23 -12.16 -21.82
C ASN A 67 -9.17 -10.98 -21.55
N GLN A 68 -10.46 -11.23 -21.39
CA GLN A 68 -11.43 -10.21 -20.99
C GLN A 68 -11.09 -9.62 -19.62
N LEU A 69 -10.69 -10.46 -18.66
CA LEU A 69 -10.23 -9.96 -17.34
C LEU A 69 -8.93 -9.16 -17.42
N VAL A 70 -7.99 -9.53 -18.28
CA VAL A 70 -6.78 -8.72 -18.51
C VAL A 70 -7.17 -7.31 -18.95
N GLU A 71 -8.04 -7.18 -19.94
CA GLU A 71 -8.49 -5.88 -20.46
C GLU A 71 -9.31 -5.09 -19.42
N GLU A 72 -10.18 -5.76 -18.66
CA GLU A 72 -10.90 -5.14 -17.54
C GLU A 72 -9.95 -4.59 -16.47
N LEU A 73 -8.90 -5.34 -16.13
CA LEU A 73 -7.89 -4.93 -15.14
C LEU A 73 -7.03 -3.77 -15.65
N LYS A 74 -6.60 -3.80 -16.91
CA LYS A 74 -5.87 -2.68 -17.54
C LYS A 74 -6.70 -1.41 -17.55
N THR A 75 -7.94 -1.53 -17.99
CA THR A 75 -8.89 -0.41 -18.03
C THR A 75 -9.11 0.14 -16.62
N PHE A 76 -9.28 -0.75 -15.64
CA PHE A 76 -9.40 -0.36 -14.25
C PHE A 76 -8.17 0.40 -13.74
N LEU A 77 -6.95 -0.09 -13.97
CA LEU A 77 -5.72 0.57 -13.51
C LEU A 77 -5.56 1.97 -14.12
N ALA A 78 -5.78 2.11 -15.43
CA ALA A 78 -5.72 3.39 -16.12
C ALA A 78 -6.81 4.36 -15.62
N TYR A 79 -8.03 3.86 -15.43
CA TYR A 79 -9.15 4.64 -14.90
C TYR A 79 -8.92 5.06 -13.45
N PHE A 80 -8.38 4.16 -12.63
CA PHE A 80 -8.09 4.38 -11.22
C PHE A 80 -7.04 5.48 -11.04
N HIS A 81 -5.92 5.46 -11.78
CA HIS A 81 -4.93 6.55 -11.72
C HIS A 81 -5.57 7.91 -12.00
N LYS A 82 -6.33 7.99 -13.10
CA LYS A 82 -7.06 9.21 -13.47
C LYS A 82 -8.04 9.65 -12.38
N LYS A 83 -8.77 8.71 -11.77
CA LYS A 83 -9.73 9.01 -10.70
C LYS A 83 -9.07 9.49 -9.42
N VAL A 84 -7.93 8.94 -9.07
CA VAL A 84 -7.17 9.39 -7.91
C VAL A 84 -6.55 10.77 -8.16
N ASP A 85 -6.10 11.07 -9.39
CA ASP A 85 -5.68 12.43 -9.78
C ASP A 85 -6.82 13.44 -9.63
N GLU A 86 -8.00 13.12 -10.18
CA GLU A 86 -9.21 13.96 -10.04
C GLU A 86 -9.60 14.14 -8.56
N ALA A 87 -9.53 13.07 -7.76
CA ALA A 87 -9.85 13.11 -6.33
C ALA A 87 -8.85 13.96 -5.53
N GLN A 88 -7.58 13.98 -5.94
CA GLN A 88 -6.53 14.81 -5.35
C GLN A 88 -6.74 16.29 -5.67
N GLU A 89 -7.12 16.62 -6.90
CA GLU A 89 -7.40 18.00 -7.32
C GLU A 89 -8.67 18.56 -6.69
N LEU A 90 -9.71 17.72 -6.55
CA LEU A 90 -11.04 18.13 -6.08
C LEU A 90 -11.24 17.94 -4.58
N GLY A 91 -10.34 17.22 -3.90
CA GLY A 91 -10.46 16.89 -2.47
C GLY A 91 -11.66 16.01 -2.14
N SER A 92 -12.14 15.19 -3.08
CA SER A 92 -13.36 14.39 -2.94
C SER A 92 -13.19 13.00 -3.54
N LEU A 93 -13.76 12.00 -2.87
CA LEU A 93 -13.87 10.61 -3.35
C LEU A 93 -15.11 10.34 -4.21
N GLU A 94 -15.84 11.37 -4.62
CA GLU A 94 -17.07 11.18 -5.39
C GLU A 94 -16.78 10.39 -6.69
N GLY A 95 -17.28 9.15 -6.74
CA GLY A 95 -17.03 8.21 -7.85
C GLY A 95 -16.00 7.12 -7.59
N LEU A 96 -15.35 7.07 -6.41
CA LEU A 96 -14.52 5.95 -5.96
C LEU A 96 -15.28 5.06 -4.96
N THR A 97 -15.46 3.80 -5.32
CA THR A 97 -16.21 2.80 -4.55
C THR A 97 -15.28 1.86 -3.78
N MET A 98 -15.81 1.17 -2.76
CA MET A 98 -15.06 0.11 -2.05
C MET A 98 -14.59 -1.01 -2.99
N ASP A 99 -15.37 -1.31 -4.03
CA ASP A 99 -15.00 -2.31 -5.04
C ASP A 99 -13.75 -1.90 -5.81
N GLU A 100 -13.58 -0.62 -6.13
CA GLU A 100 -12.38 -0.12 -6.81
C GLU A 100 -11.15 -0.19 -5.90
N ILE A 101 -11.32 0.06 -4.60
CA ILE A 101 -10.26 -0.14 -3.60
C ILE A 101 -9.86 -1.63 -3.53
N TRP A 102 -10.80 -2.56 -3.73
CA TRP A 102 -10.50 -3.99 -3.78
C TRP A 102 -9.69 -4.38 -5.02
N LYS A 103 -10.05 -3.83 -6.18
CA LYS A 103 -9.31 -4.05 -7.43
C LYS A 103 -7.88 -3.51 -7.34
N LEU A 104 -7.68 -2.38 -6.68
CA LEU A 104 -6.36 -1.83 -6.38
C LEU A 104 -5.50 -2.78 -5.54
N ARG A 105 -6.09 -3.40 -4.50
CA ARG A 105 -5.38 -4.38 -3.66
C ARG A 105 -4.98 -5.63 -4.44
N ALA A 106 -5.82 -6.09 -5.36
CA ALA A 106 -5.47 -7.19 -6.26
C ALA A 106 -4.26 -6.86 -7.15
N ALA A 107 -4.14 -5.60 -7.58
CA ALA A 107 -2.98 -5.13 -8.35
C ALA A 107 -1.69 -5.15 -7.52
N ILE A 108 -1.71 -4.56 -6.33
CA ILE A 108 -0.57 -4.57 -5.40
C ILE A 108 -0.15 -6.01 -5.09
N PHE A 109 -1.11 -6.91 -4.87
CA PHE A 109 -0.85 -8.34 -4.68
C PHE A 109 -0.15 -8.98 -5.89
N GLY A 110 -0.60 -8.66 -7.11
CA GLY A 110 0.01 -9.15 -8.33
C GLY A 110 1.50 -8.79 -8.41
N TYR A 111 1.83 -7.53 -8.13
CA TYR A 111 3.22 -7.07 -8.07
C TYR A 111 4.02 -7.76 -6.96
N GLU A 112 3.49 -7.81 -5.73
CA GLU A 112 4.15 -8.48 -4.61
C GLU A 112 4.49 -9.94 -4.92
N SER A 113 3.53 -10.67 -5.49
CA SER A 113 3.75 -12.05 -5.92
C SER A 113 4.87 -12.13 -6.95
N VAL A 114 4.85 -11.27 -7.98
CA VAL A 114 5.87 -11.25 -9.05
C VAL A 114 7.25 -11.02 -8.48
N PHE A 115 7.38 -10.04 -7.59
CA PHE A 115 8.65 -9.70 -6.96
C PHE A 115 9.19 -10.83 -6.11
N ILE A 116 8.36 -11.43 -5.26
CA ILE A 116 8.78 -12.57 -4.42
C ILE A 116 9.26 -13.73 -5.30
N ASN A 117 8.55 -14.01 -6.39
CA ASN A 117 8.86 -15.16 -7.24
C ASN A 117 10.04 -14.94 -8.20
N ILE A 118 10.27 -13.73 -8.68
CA ILE A 118 11.36 -13.42 -9.63
C ILE A 118 12.61 -12.95 -8.91
N LEU A 119 12.46 -12.05 -7.94
CA LEU A 119 13.56 -11.34 -7.28
C LEU A 119 13.83 -11.84 -5.85
N GLY A 120 12.91 -12.63 -5.29
CA GLY A 120 12.97 -13.08 -3.90
C GLY A 120 12.39 -12.06 -2.91
N GLU A 121 12.05 -12.52 -1.70
CA GLU A 121 11.46 -11.66 -0.65
C GLU A 121 12.35 -10.47 -0.25
N ALA A 122 13.67 -10.62 -0.37
CA ALA A 122 14.63 -9.57 -0.04
C ALA A 122 14.48 -8.34 -0.95
N ALA A 123 14.10 -8.51 -2.22
CA ALA A 123 14.01 -7.42 -3.18
C ALA A 123 12.89 -6.41 -2.86
N ILE A 124 11.79 -6.84 -2.24
CA ILE A 124 10.75 -5.92 -1.77
C ILE A 124 11.35 -4.94 -0.74
N LYS A 125 12.18 -5.45 0.16
CA LYS A 125 12.83 -4.67 1.21
C LYS A 125 13.88 -3.73 0.64
N ASP A 126 14.72 -4.23 -0.26
CA ASP A 126 15.90 -3.52 -0.74
C ASP A 126 15.57 -2.45 -1.78
N TYR A 127 14.48 -2.62 -2.54
CA TYR A 127 14.16 -1.74 -3.68
C TYR A 127 12.81 -1.05 -3.53
N VAL A 128 11.75 -1.79 -3.20
CA VAL A 128 10.40 -1.19 -3.11
C VAL A 128 10.32 -0.21 -1.95
N PHE A 129 10.90 -0.52 -0.79
CA PHE A 129 10.78 0.36 0.38
C PHE A 129 11.53 1.68 0.21
N VAL A 130 12.69 1.62 -0.44
CA VAL A 130 13.48 2.81 -0.78
C VAL A 130 12.70 3.68 -1.77
N ARG A 131 12.12 3.08 -2.81
CA ARG A 131 11.34 3.81 -3.80
C ARG A 131 10.01 4.34 -3.25
N MET A 132 9.39 3.58 -2.35
CA MET A 132 8.22 4.01 -1.60
C MET A 132 8.51 5.21 -0.73
N ALA A 133 9.70 5.35 -0.15
CA ALA A 133 10.07 6.54 0.61
C ALA A 133 10.04 7.80 -0.27
N ASP A 134 10.59 7.72 -1.48
CA ASP A 134 10.59 8.82 -2.46
C ASP A 134 9.18 9.17 -2.94
N ILE A 135 8.33 8.17 -3.17
CA ILE A 135 6.98 8.34 -3.75
C ILE A 135 5.93 8.68 -2.69
N LEU A 136 5.95 8.01 -1.53
CA LEU A 136 5.03 8.29 -0.43
C LEU A 136 5.29 9.65 0.20
N ALA A 137 6.48 10.24 0.01
CA ALA A 137 6.70 11.63 0.37
C ALA A 137 5.69 12.57 -0.29
N SER A 138 5.17 12.25 -1.47
CA SER A 138 4.12 13.06 -2.10
C SER A 138 2.71 12.86 -1.52
N TYR A 139 2.52 11.82 -0.69
CA TYR A 139 1.19 11.40 -0.21
C TYR A 139 1.06 11.39 1.32
N LEU A 140 2.16 11.59 2.06
CA LEU A 140 2.15 11.69 3.52
C LEU A 140 1.93 13.15 3.97
N PRO A 141 1.30 13.38 5.13
CA PRO A 141 1.22 14.71 5.74
C PRO A 141 2.58 15.41 5.81
N GLU A 142 2.62 16.72 5.50
CA GLU A 142 3.87 17.50 5.41
C GLU A 142 4.76 17.41 6.66
N ASN A 143 4.15 17.34 7.84
CA ASN A 143 4.87 17.21 9.11
C ASN A 143 5.62 15.87 9.26
N LEU A 144 5.22 14.82 8.54
CA LEU A 144 5.95 13.56 8.48
C LEU A 144 7.19 13.67 7.57
N LEU A 145 7.24 14.67 6.71
CA LEU A 145 8.31 14.90 5.73
C LEU A 145 9.32 15.94 6.20
N ASP A 146 8.90 16.86 7.08
CA ASP A 146 9.72 17.92 7.65
C ASP A 146 11.00 17.38 8.31
N SER A 147 12.17 17.76 7.80
CA SER A 147 13.48 17.32 8.30
C SER A 147 13.85 17.90 9.66
N SER A 148 13.15 18.95 10.13
CA SER A 148 13.34 19.53 11.45
C SER A 148 12.63 18.75 12.56
N VAL A 149 11.71 17.84 12.19
CA VAL A 149 10.98 16.97 13.13
C VAL A 149 11.79 15.70 13.37
N SER A 150 12.00 15.36 14.64
CA SER A 150 12.70 14.12 15.02
C SER A 150 11.97 12.87 14.55
N LEU A 151 12.73 11.82 14.22
CA LEU A 151 12.16 10.56 13.74
C LEU A 151 11.14 9.95 14.71
N ASP A 152 11.43 9.96 16.02
CA ASP A 152 10.48 9.48 17.04
C ASP A 152 9.14 10.25 17.00
N SER A 153 9.18 11.57 16.81
CA SER A 153 7.98 12.40 16.68
C SER A 153 7.22 12.10 15.39
N LYS A 154 7.92 11.88 14.26
CA LYS A 154 7.31 11.47 12.99
C LYS A 154 6.60 10.13 13.12
N LEU A 155 7.27 9.13 13.70
CA LEU A 155 6.72 7.78 13.85
C LEU A 155 5.55 7.73 14.82
N LYS A 156 5.58 8.49 15.91
CA LYS A 156 4.43 8.66 16.82
C LYS A 156 3.25 9.33 16.13
N SER A 157 3.52 10.38 15.35
CA SER A 157 2.50 11.07 14.57
C SER A 157 1.88 10.16 13.51
N TYR A 158 2.70 9.36 12.82
CA TYR A 158 2.24 8.35 11.87
C TYR A 158 1.38 7.27 12.53
N ALA A 159 1.82 6.69 13.66
CA ALA A 159 1.06 5.68 14.38
C ALA A 159 -0.29 6.21 14.88
N LYS A 160 -0.31 7.46 15.37
CA LYS A 160 -1.53 8.15 15.75
C LYS A 160 -2.44 8.35 14.54
N TYR A 161 -1.88 8.87 13.45
CA TYR A 161 -2.58 9.13 12.19
C TYR A 161 -3.30 7.88 11.67
N ILE A 162 -2.61 6.74 11.46
CA ILE A 162 -3.25 5.52 10.95
C ILE A 162 -4.29 4.90 11.92
N THR A 163 -4.19 5.20 13.21
CA THR A 163 -5.15 4.72 14.22
C THR A 163 -6.40 5.61 14.25
N GLU A 164 -6.24 6.93 14.26
CA GLU A 164 -7.34 7.90 14.28
C GLU A 164 -8.19 7.83 13.00
N HIS A 165 -7.54 7.57 11.87
CA HIS A 165 -8.21 7.38 10.57
C HIS A 165 -8.85 5.99 10.43
N GLY A 166 -8.76 5.14 11.46
CA GLY A 166 -9.40 3.82 11.49
C GLY A 166 -8.78 2.79 10.55
N PHE A 167 -7.60 3.07 9.98
CA PHE A 167 -6.90 2.14 9.09
C PHE A 167 -6.41 0.89 9.81
N VAL A 168 -6.14 1.05 11.11
CA VAL A 168 -5.79 -0.03 12.03
C VAL A 168 -6.46 0.20 13.37
N LYS A 169 -6.75 -0.89 14.08
CA LYS A 169 -7.25 -0.81 15.45
C LYS A 169 -6.17 -0.34 16.42
N TYR A 170 -4.92 -0.73 16.18
CA TYR A 170 -3.78 -0.37 17.01
C TYR A 170 -2.54 -0.14 16.15
N ALA A 171 -1.80 0.93 16.44
CA ALA A 171 -0.44 1.12 15.97
C ALA A 171 0.47 1.56 17.11
N ARG A 172 1.74 1.14 17.03
CA ARG A 172 2.82 1.63 17.88
C ARG A 172 4.06 1.81 17.05
N ALA A 173 4.83 2.83 17.39
CA ALA A 173 6.16 2.98 16.87
C ALA A 173 7.11 3.40 17.99
N SER A 174 8.35 2.94 17.91
CA SER A 174 9.42 3.27 18.86
C SER A 174 10.71 3.47 18.08
N ALA A 175 11.46 4.51 18.42
CA ALA A 175 12.82 4.71 17.96
C ALA A 175 13.73 4.81 19.18
N ASP A 176 14.71 3.93 19.28
CA ASP A 176 15.87 4.08 20.16
C ASP A 176 17.16 4.14 19.34
N ALA A 177 18.30 4.39 20.00
CA ALA A 177 19.59 4.59 19.34
C ALA A 177 20.11 3.37 18.55
N SER A 178 19.49 2.21 18.68
CA SER A 178 19.93 0.94 18.05
C SER A 178 18.84 0.25 17.23
N LYS A 179 17.58 0.60 17.46
CA LYS A 179 16.44 -0.11 16.89
C LYS A 179 15.25 0.82 16.71
N ILE A 180 14.65 0.74 15.54
CA ILE A 180 13.35 1.30 15.25
C ILE A 180 12.37 0.16 15.04
N SER A 181 11.17 0.28 15.60
CA SER A 181 10.07 -0.65 15.35
C SER A 181 8.81 0.11 14.99
N VAL A 182 8.14 -0.35 13.93
CA VAL A 182 6.79 0.10 13.57
C VAL A 182 5.89 -1.13 13.54
N ALA A 183 4.85 -1.13 14.36
CA ALA A 183 3.91 -2.24 14.43
C ALA A 183 2.46 -1.75 14.34
N ALA A 184 1.65 -2.48 13.60
CA ALA A 184 0.24 -2.19 13.39
C ALA A 184 -0.59 -3.47 13.47
N ASN A 185 -1.82 -3.40 13.99
CA ASN A 185 -2.70 -4.54 14.20
C ASN A 185 -4.18 -4.15 14.02
N GLY A 186 -5.00 -5.10 13.61
CA GLY A 186 -6.41 -4.93 13.32
C GLY A 186 -6.61 -4.06 12.10
N CYS A 187 -5.88 -4.34 11.01
CA CYS A 187 -5.94 -3.55 9.80
C CYS A 187 -7.38 -3.58 9.24
N ALA A 188 -7.92 -2.42 8.86
CA ALA A 188 -9.32 -2.28 8.45
C ALA A 188 -9.69 -3.26 7.32
N PHE A 189 -8.73 -3.48 6.42
CA PHE A 189 -8.86 -4.41 5.30
C PHE A 189 -8.65 -5.88 5.68
N ALA A 190 -8.22 -6.19 6.92
CA ALA A 190 -8.03 -7.56 7.40
C ALA A 190 -9.34 -8.38 7.43
N ARG A 191 -10.45 -7.73 7.78
CA ARG A 191 -11.79 -8.36 7.78
C ARG A 191 -12.23 -8.82 6.38
N ILE A 192 -11.61 -8.25 5.34
CA ILE A 192 -11.88 -8.57 3.94
C ILE A 192 -11.04 -9.79 3.49
N HIS A 193 -10.03 -10.18 4.28
CA HIS A 193 -9.10 -11.30 4.02
C HIS A 193 -9.41 -12.57 4.83
N ASP A 194 -10.58 -12.66 5.47
CA ASP A 194 -10.97 -13.87 6.23
C ASP A 194 -11.48 -15.01 5.31
N SER A 195 -11.37 -14.89 3.98
CA SER A 195 -11.56 -16.06 3.10
C SER A 195 -10.35 -17.01 3.19
N GLU A 196 -10.62 -18.30 3.29
CA GLU A 196 -9.65 -19.40 3.49
C GLU A 196 -8.49 -19.36 2.46
N ALA A 197 -8.81 -18.87 1.27
CA ALA A 197 -7.94 -18.51 0.17
C ALA A 197 -6.71 -17.64 0.52
N TYR A 198 -6.90 -16.54 1.27
CA TYR A 198 -5.82 -15.62 1.63
C TYR A 198 -4.91 -16.19 2.71
N GLN A 199 -5.41 -17.13 3.51
CA GLN A 199 -4.65 -17.76 4.60
C GLN A 199 -3.60 -18.75 4.06
N ASN A 200 -3.87 -19.37 2.91
CA ASN A 200 -3.05 -20.46 2.36
C ASN A 200 -1.88 -20.02 1.46
N LEU A 201 -1.88 -18.79 0.96
CA LEU A 201 -0.87 -18.35 -0.02
C LEU A 201 0.44 -17.87 0.61
N ASN A 202 0.58 -17.85 1.94
CA ASN A 202 1.67 -17.14 2.62
C ASN A 202 1.79 -15.65 2.21
N VAL A 203 0.79 -15.08 1.54
CA VAL A 203 0.78 -13.68 1.13
C VAL A 203 -0.03 -12.87 2.13
N ARG A 204 0.52 -11.72 2.52
CA ARG A 204 0.24 -11.13 3.82
C ARG A 204 0.53 -9.64 3.78
N PHE A 205 -0.44 -8.74 3.69
CA PHE A 205 -0.05 -7.32 3.69
C PHE A 205 -1.06 -6.36 4.29
N CYS A 206 -0.99 -6.24 5.61
CA CYS A 206 -1.21 -4.96 6.25
C CYS A 206 -0.04 -4.02 5.88
N PRO A 207 -0.26 -2.98 5.05
CA PRO A 207 0.84 -2.19 4.44
C PRO A 207 1.46 -1.16 5.39
N TRP A 208 0.88 -0.99 6.58
CA TRP A 208 1.21 0.14 7.44
C TRP A 208 2.62 0.04 8.06
N GLY A 209 3.12 -1.18 8.28
CA GLY A 209 4.52 -1.38 8.67
C GLY A 209 5.51 -1.01 7.55
N MET A 210 5.12 -1.19 6.29
CA MET A 210 5.93 -0.89 5.11
C MET A 210 6.00 0.62 4.88
N ILE A 211 4.89 1.34 4.99
CA ILE A 211 4.87 2.82 4.98
C ILE A 211 5.70 3.37 6.15
N GLY A 212 5.58 2.80 7.34
CA GLY A 212 6.42 3.16 8.47
C GLY A 212 7.92 2.99 8.20
N SER A 213 8.31 1.89 7.55
CA SER A 213 9.69 1.67 7.12
C SER A 213 10.15 2.68 6.07
N ALA A 214 9.28 3.08 5.15
CA ALA A 214 9.57 4.11 4.16
C ALA A 214 9.81 5.49 4.82
N ILE A 215 9.04 5.85 5.85
CA ILE A 215 9.26 7.08 6.63
C ILE A 215 10.64 7.09 7.28
N VAL A 216 11.07 5.95 7.84
CA VAL A 216 12.41 5.82 8.42
C VAL A 216 13.49 5.97 7.35
N ALA A 217 13.33 5.27 6.22
CA ALA A 217 14.27 5.35 5.11
C ALA A 217 14.39 6.78 4.54
N ALA A 218 13.29 7.53 4.49
CA ALA A 218 13.29 8.94 4.09
C ALA A 218 14.05 9.84 5.07
N HIS A 219 13.99 9.55 6.38
CA HIS A 219 14.64 10.36 7.41
C HIS A 219 16.14 10.05 7.55
N GLU A 220 16.50 8.76 7.59
CA GLU A 220 17.87 8.28 7.84
C GLU A 220 18.69 8.12 6.56
N GLY A 221 18.02 8.07 5.40
CA GLY A 221 18.65 7.88 4.09
C GLY A 221 19.11 6.44 3.82
N LYS A 222 20.00 6.29 2.82
CA LYS A 222 20.48 5.00 2.28
C LYS A 222 21.21 4.09 3.28
N GLY A 223 21.45 4.55 4.52
CA GLY A 223 22.10 3.79 5.59
C GLY A 223 21.17 2.83 6.35
N THR A 224 19.86 2.99 6.18
CA THR A 224 18.81 2.24 6.88
C THR A 224 18.77 0.77 6.44
N ILE A 225 18.79 -0.18 7.38
CA ILE A 225 18.66 -1.61 7.08
C ILE A 225 17.39 -2.14 7.70
N LEU A 226 16.48 -2.67 6.87
CA LEU A 226 15.30 -3.37 7.34
C LEU A 226 15.69 -4.77 7.84
N LYS A 227 15.96 -4.88 9.15
CA LYS A 227 16.39 -6.12 9.79
C LYS A 227 15.36 -7.23 9.66
N SER A 228 14.10 -6.93 9.97
CA SER A 228 13.02 -7.89 9.85
C SER A 228 11.71 -7.21 9.51
N SER A 229 10.84 -7.93 8.82
CA SER A 229 9.45 -7.51 8.67
C SER A 229 8.55 -8.71 8.59
N ILE A 230 7.47 -8.64 9.34
CA ILE A 230 6.41 -9.63 9.39
C ILE A 230 5.14 -8.88 9.02
N PHE A 231 4.74 -9.00 7.77
CA PHE A 231 3.43 -8.57 7.32
C PHE A 231 2.49 -9.77 7.46
N THR A 232 1.25 -9.55 7.88
CA THR A 232 0.15 -10.51 7.99
C THR A 232 -1.11 -9.86 7.45
N THR A 233 -2.18 -10.62 7.20
CA THR A 233 -3.48 -10.04 6.84
C THR A 233 -4.04 -9.14 7.93
N ARG A 234 -3.69 -9.40 9.20
CA ARG A 234 -4.24 -8.72 10.37
C ARG A 234 -3.37 -7.60 10.93
N GLY A 235 -2.11 -7.54 10.53
CA GLY A 235 -1.14 -6.66 11.15
C GLY A 235 0.21 -6.72 10.47
N SER A 236 1.10 -5.83 10.87
CA SER A 236 2.45 -5.73 10.37
C SER A 236 3.40 -5.37 11.49
N VAL A 237 4.60 -5.91 11.47
CA VAL A 237 5.71 -5.50 12.33
C VAL A 237 6.93 -5.32 11.46
N SER A 238 7.52 -4.14 11.49
CA SER A 238 8.80 -3.84 10.87
C SER A 238 9.81 -3.52 11.95
N GLU A 239 10.99 -4.14 11.88
CA GLU A 239 12.14 -3.80 12.69
C GLU A 239 13.27 -3.31 11.79
N ILE A 240 13.81 -2.16 12.13
CA ILE A 240 14.76 -1.41 11.32
C ILE A 240 15.98 -1.09 12.18
N GLU A 241 17.16 -1.35 11.65
CA GLU A 241 18.43 -0.95 12.24
C GLU A 241 18.88 0.37 11.59
N THR A 242 19.28 1.30 12.46
CA THR A 242 19.95 2.55 12.09
C THR A 242 21.45 2.35 12.25
N LYS A 243 22.24 2.82 11.27
CA LYS A 243 23.70 2.76 11.32
C LYS A 243 24.29 3.93 12.10
#